data_AF-A0A429RUA7-F1
#
_entry.id   AF-A0A429RUA7-F1
#
_cell.length_a   1.000
_cell.length_b   1.000
_cell.length_c   1.000
_cell.angle_alpha   90.00
_cell.angle_beta   90.00
_cell.angle_gamma   90.00
#
_symmetry.space_group_name_H-M   'P 1'
#
loop_
_entity.id
_entity.type
_entity.pdbx_description
1 polymer ?
#
loop_
_entity_poly.entity_id
_entity_poly.type
_entity_poly.pdbx_seq_one_letter_code
_entity_poly.pdbx_strand_id
1 'polypeptide(L)'
;PGLLIWRTVAMIANEALDALQKGVASEQDIDTAMRLGVNYPCGPIAWGERLGWQRLLTLLENLQRHYGEERYRPCSLLRQRALLESSYES
;
A
#
# COMPACT_ATOMS: atom_id res chain seq x y z
N PRO A 1 7.33 14.30 3.67
CA PRO A 1 6.12 15.14 3.47
C PRO A 1 5.34 14.72 2.21
N GLY A 2 4.42 13.77 2.37
CA GLY A 2 3.33 13.52 1.43
C GLY A 2 2.10 14.27 1.90
N LEU A 3 1.32 14.86 0.98
CA LEU A 3 0.04 15.50 1.29
C LEU A 3 -0.87 14.56 2.12
N LEU A 4 -1.86 15.11 2.83
CA LEU A 4 -2.73 14.35 3.76
C LEU A 4 -3.35 13.10 3.13
N ILE A 5 -3.86 13.23 1.90
CA ILE A 5 -4.53 12.14 1.17
C ILE A 5 -3.52 11.05 0.81
N TRP A 6 -2.43 11.42 0.13
CA TRP A 6 -1.40 10.47 -0.33
C TRP A 6 -0.78 9.68 0.81
N ARG A 7 -0.44 10.35 1.92
CA ARG A 7 0.11 9.69 3.11
C ARG A 7 -0.88 8.68 3.70
N THR A 8 -2.16 9.06 3.79
CA THR A 8 -3.19 8.19 4.38
C THR A 8 -3.43 6.96 3.51
N VAL A 9 -3.61 7.16 2.20
CA VAL A 9 -3.86 6.05 1.26
C VAL A 9 -2.65 5.11 1.17
N ALA A 10 -1.42 5.64 1.15
CA ALA A 10 -0.22 4.81 1.12
C ALA A 10 -0.09 3.91 2.37
N MET A 11 -0.39 4.46 3.55
CA MET A 11 -0.39 3.68 4.79
C MET A 11 -1.49 2.62 4.79
N ILE A 12 -2.70 2.96 4.32
CA ILE A 12 -3.80 2.00 4.20
C ILE A 12 -3.43 0.84 3.26
N ALA A 13 -2.85 1.15 2.09
CA ALA A 13 -2.42 0.12 1.13
C ALA A 13 -1.29 -0.75 1.72
N ASN A 14 -0.35 -0.15 2.46
CA ASN A 14 0.72 -0.88 3.14
C ASN A 14 0.18 -1.89 4.15
N GLU A 15 -0.80 -1.51 4.97
CA GLU A 15 -1.38 -2.41 5.97
C GLU A 15 -2.25 -3.50 5.34
N ALA A 16 -2.93 -3.19 4.23
CA ALA A 16 -3.64 -4.20 3.46
C ALA A 16 -2.68 -5.25 2.89
N LEU A 17 -1.53 -4.83 2.36
CA LEU A 17 -0.49 -5.74 1.88
C LEU A 17 0.17 -6.52 3.01
N ASP A 18 0.37 -5.93 4.18
CA ASP A 18 0.89 -6.64 5.36
C ASP A 18 -0.09 -7.71 5.87
N ALA A 19 -1.39 -7.40 5.91
CA ALA A 19 -2.45 -8.38 6.24
C ALA A 19 -2.49 -9.53 5.23
N LEU A 20 -2.38 -9.23 3.93
CA LEU A 20 -2.27 -10.23 2.88
C LEU A 20 -1.01 -11.09 3.04
N GLN A 21 0.15 -10.46 3.27
CA GLN A 21 1.43 -11.15 3.43
C GLN A 21 1.41 -12.13 4.61
N LYS A 22 0.71 -11.78 5.69
CA LYS A 22 0.54 -12.62 6.89
C LYS A 22 -0.55 -13.68 6.74
N GLY A 23 -1.24 -13.74 5.60
CA GLY A 23 -2.29 -14.71 5.34
C GLY A 23 -3.57 -14.49 6.16
N VAL A 24 -3.84 -13.24 6.57
CA VAL A 24 -5.03 -12.91 7.37
C VAL A 24 -6.31 -13.12 6.58
N ALA A 25 -6.30 -12.77 5.29
CA ALA A 25 -7.40 -12.94 4.36
C ALA A 25 -6.88 -12.93 2.92
N SER A 26 -7.72 -13.34 1.96
CA SER A 26 -7.40 -13.21 0.54
C SER A 26 -7.39 -11.74 0.10
N GLU A 27 -6.69 -11.44 -0.98
CA GLU A 27 -6.66 -10.09 -1.58
C GLU A 27 -8.07 -9.56 -1.90
N GLN A 28 -8.92 -10.41 -2.47
CA GLN A 28 -10.31 -10.07 -2.81
C GLN A 28 -11.17 -9.80 -1.58
N ASP A 29 -10.96 -10.56 -0.51
CA ASP A 29 -11.70 -10.37 0.75
C ASP A 29 -11.28 -9.09 1.47
N ILE A 30 -9.98 -8.76 1.48
CA ILE A 30 -9.49 -7.49 2.04
C ILE A 30 -10.13 -6.30 1.32
N ASP A 31 -10.12 -6.31 -0.01
CA ASP A 31 -10.72 -5.25 -0.81
C ASP A 31 -12.24 -5.17 -0.66
N THR A 32 -12.91 -6.31 -0.53
CA THR A 32 -14.36 -6.36 -0.32
C THR A 32 -14.75 -5.89 1.08
N ALA A 33 -14.00 -6.29 2.11
CA ALA A 33 -14.22 -5.86 3.48
C ALA A 33 -14.09 -4.35 3.63
N MET A 34 -13.09 -3.71 3.02
CA MET A 34 -12.93 -2.26 3.12
C MET A 34 -14.00 -1.48 2.35
N ARG A 35 -14.47 -2.00 1.22
CA ARG A 35 -15.58 -1.40 0.47
C ARG A 35 -16.91 -1.53 1.20
N LEU A 36 -17.23 -2.71 1.76
CA LEU A 36 -18.54 -2.96 2.36
C LEU A 36 -18.61 -2.62 3.84
N GLY A 37 -17.52 -2.80 4.58
CA GLY A 37 -17.46 -2.59 6.03
C GLY A 37 -17.29 -1.11 6.41
N VAL A 38 -16.46 -0.37 5.67
CA VAL A 38 -16.15 1.04 5.96
C VAL A 38 -16.36 1.97 4.77
N ASN A 39 -17.09 1.50 3.75
CA ASN A 39 -17.52 2.30 2.59
C ASN A 39 -16.38 2.99 1.83
N TYR A 40 -15.21 2.35 1.75
CA TYR A 40 -14.13 2.88 0.92
C TYR A 40 -14.53 2.86 -0.56
N PRO A 41 -14.20 3.90 -1.34
CA PRO A 41 -14.60 3.99 -2.76
C PRO A 41 -13.90 2.93 -3.62
N CYS A 42 -12.77 2.40 -3.15
CA CYS A 42 -11.99 1.34 -3.78
C CYS A 42 -11.35 0.48 -2.68
N GLY A 43 -11.18 -0.81 -2.93
CA GLY A 43 -10.41 -1.67 -2.03
C GLY A 43 -8.95 -1.20 -1.97
N PRO A 44 -8.29 -1.25 -0.81
CA PRO A 44 -6.95 -0.69 -0.63
C PRO A 44 -5.89 -1.31 -1.54
N ILE A 45 -6.00 -2.59 -1.91
CA ILE A 45 -5.03 -3.27 -2.76
C ILE A 45 -5.26 -2.85 -4.21
N ALA A 46 -6.49 -2.96 -4.73
CA ALA A 46 -6.85 -2.45 -6.06
C ALA A 46 -6.57 -0.93 -6.21
N TRP A 47 -6.68 -0.16 -5.13
CA TRP A 47 -6.33 1.25 -5.14
C TRP A 47 -4.82 1.45 -5.28
N GLY A 48 -4.01 0.64 -4.61
CA GLY A 48 -2.57 0.64 -4.76
C GLY A 48 -2.11 0.31 -6.17
N GLU A 49 -2.72 -0.71 -6.82
CA GLU A 49 -2.45 -1.05 -8.23
C GLU A 49 -2.74 0.13 -9.16
N ARG A 50 -3.87 0.82 -8.94
CA ARG A 50 -4.26 1.98 -9.75
C ARG A 50 -3.32 3.17 -9.57
N LEU A 51 -2.80 3.37 -8.37
CA LEU A 51 -1.91 4.50 -8.06
C LEU A 51 -0.45 4.24 -8.42
N GLY A 52 -0.06 2.97 -8.54
CA GLY A 52 1.29 2.51 -8.86
C GLY A 52 2.08 2.16 -7.60
N TRP A 53 2.59 0.93 -7.54
CA TRP A 53 3.30 0.39 -6.38
C TRP A 53 4.64 1.08 -6.14
N GLN A 54 5.38 1.40 -7.20
CA GLN A 54 6.66 2.10 -7.14
C GLN A 54 6.50 3.50 -6.53
N ARG A 55 5.39 4.19 -6.87
CA ARG A 55 5.07 5.51 -6.32
C ARG A 55 4.77 5.43 -4.82
N LEU A 56 3.97 4.45 -4.40
CA LEU A 56 3.64 4.26 -2.98
C LEU A 56 4.88 3.86 -2.17
N LEU A 57 5.72 2.98 -2.70
CA LEU A 57 6.99 2.59 -2.08
C LEU A 57 7.88 3.82 -1.86
N THR A 58 8.12 4.59 -2.92
CA THR A 58 8.96 5.80 -2.86
C THR A 58 8.43 6.81 -1.84
N LEU A 59 7.11 6.98 -1.77
CA LEU A 59 6.47 7.87 -0.80
C LEU A 59 6.72 7.41 0.65
N LEU A 60 6.49 6.13 0.94
CA LEU A 60 6.68 5.59 2.30
C LEU A 60 8.16 5.61 2.72
N GLU A 61 9.10 5.32 1.81
CA GLU A 61 10.54 5.44 2.09
C GLU A 61 10.96 6.87 2.36
N ASN A 62 10.40 7.85 1.64
CA ASN A 62 10.62 9.27 1.93
C ASN A 62 10.06 9.67 3.30
N LEU A 63 8.89 9.15 3.69
CA LEU A 63 8.31 9.39 5.01
C LEU A 63 9.14 8.74 6.11
N GLN A 64 9.55 7.48 5.94
CA GLN A 64 10.40 6.76 6.89
C GLN A 64 11.73 7.47 7.09
N ARG A 65 12.40 7.89 6.00
CA ARG A 65 13.66 8.66 6.08
C ARG A 65 13.49 10.01 6.77
N HIS A 66 12.38 10.69 6.54
CA HIS A 66 12.14 12.03 7.10
C HIS A 66 11.83 12.00 8.60
N TYR A 67 10.98 11.07 9.04
CA TYR A 67 10.57 10.97 10.44
C TYR A 67 11.46 10.06 11.28
N GLY A 68 12.22 9.14 10.66
CA GLY A 68 13.01 8.13 11.36
C GLY A 68 12.16 7.09 12.09
N GLU A 69 10.86 7.01 11.79
CA GLU A 69 9.91 6.15 12.48
C GLU A 69 9.63 4.86 11.71
N GLU A 70 9.63 3.73 12.42
CA GLU A 70 9.26 2.42 11.89
C GLU A 70 7.80 2.38 11.39
N ARG A 71 6.95 3.29 11.88
CA ARG A 71 5.55 3.44 11.46
C ARG A 71 5.38 3.57 9.94
N TYR A 72 6.33 4.17 9.23
CA TYR A 72 6.23 4.36 7.77
C TYR A 72 6.98 3.28 6.99
N ARG A 73 7.45 2.21 7.64
CA ARG A 73 8.22 1.19 6.97
C ARG A 73 7.35 0.49 5.91
N PRO A 74 7.78 0.48 4.63
CA PRO A 74 7.15 -0.33 3.61
C PRO A 74 7.22 -1.82 3.96
N CYS A 75 6.10 -2.53 3.92
CA CYS A 75 6.06 -3.98 4.11
C CYS A 75 6.81 -4.70 2.97
N SER A 76 7.25 -5.94 3.22
CA SER A 76 8.06 -6.68 2.23
C SER A 76 7.26 -6.94 0.95
N LEU A 77 5.96 -7.21 1.05
CA LEU A 77 5.11 -7.44 -0.12
C LEU A 77 4.96 -6.18 -1.00
N LEU A 78 4.92 -4.98 -0.41
CA LEU A 78 4.91 -3.73 -1.19
C LEU A 78 6.19 -3.59 -2.02
N ARG A 79 7.35 -3.89 -1.43
CA ARG A 79 8.64 -3.90 -2.15
C ARG A 79 8.63 -4.89 -3.30
N GLN A 80 8.09 -6.09 -3.07
CA GLN A 80 7.96 -7.12 -4.10
C GLN A 80 7.05 -6.66 -5.25
N ARG A 81 5.86 -6.10 -4.96
CA ARG A 81 4.95 -5.61 -6.01
C ARG A 81 5.56 -4.47 -6.83
N ALA A 82 6.29 -3.55 -6.19
CA ALA A 82 6.99 -2.46 -6.88
C ALA A 82 8.10 -2.97 -7.82
N LEU A 83 8.86 -3.99 -7.41
CA LEU A 83 9.87 -4.63 -8.26
C LEU A 83 9.25 -5.32 -9.49
N LEU A 84 8.13 -6.01 -9.29
CA LEU A 84 7.39 -6.65 -10.38
C LEU A 84 6.85 -5.60 -11.36
N GLU A 85 6.24 -4.52 -10.86
CA GLU A 85 5.75 -3.39 -11.67
C GLU A 85 6.85 -2.80 -12.56
N SER A 86 8.03 -2.55 -11.98
CA SER A 86 9.19 -2.02 -12.71
C SER A 86 9.67 -2.93 -13.85
N SER A 87 9.39 -4.23 -13.76
CA SER A 87 9.76 -5.21 -14.79
C SER A 87 8.82 -5.19 -16.00
N TYR A 88 7.61 -4.63 -15.86
CA TYR A 88 6.64 -4.47 -16.96
C TYR A 88 6.79 -3.14 -17.70
N GLU A 89 7.48 -2.16 -17.10
CA GLU A 89 7.75 -0.86 -17.71
C GLU A 89 9.06 -0.82 -18.53
N SER A 90 9.87 -1.89 -18.48
CA SER A 90 11.13 -2.07 -19.24
C SER A 90 10.93 -2.93 -20.49
#